data_AF-A0A7S0CCN1-F1
#
_entry.id   AF-A0A7S0CCN1-F1
#
_cell.length_a   1.000
_cell.length_b   1.000
_cell.length_c   1.000
_cell.angle_alpha   90.00
_cell.angle_beta   90.00
_cell.angle_gamma   90.00
#
_symmetry.space_group_name_H-M   'P 1'
#
loop_
_entity.id
_entity.type
_entity.pdbx_description
1 polymer ?
#
loop_
_entity_poly.entity_id
_entity_poly.type
_entity_poly.pdbx_seq_one_letter_code
_entity_poly.pdbx_strand_id
1 'polypeptide(L)'
;MPLAIHILDNGLVYNPFDEESDWLLAKSALNAAVLNTQEMDHFVYSHLILEPIRVAFLQSISESHPIYHLMEHHMRGMFSNTLGGLVLLLGNKTPFDLVFGWGAPGALRFLEKELPNAPMVTLGERLTQQGLWDIPNFKFRDDCLVMWDAFDTFFTDYLGLYYIEPTDILFDHEVQNWAAEACIYQFDFPCAFETADQLKEIMVNMVFRATIKHHSWNSDVTWHISAYPFSLPSLNHPLPTSKGTNIDFMDYVIPNKLRSFGVGLFAEFYRPMNDPYMTLLDSYKNVNLGQLSGPIVEKHLLNMQQIDANIDDRERGNKKPYLFLKPSRLPHYVWI
;
A
#
# COMPACT_ATOMS: atom_id res chain seq x y z
N MET A 1 -2.43 24.74 -0.71
CA MET A 1 -0.98 25.02 -0.57
C MET A 1 -0.61 24.90 0.91
N PRO A 2 0.60 24.43 1.26
CA PRO A 2 1.03 24.37 2.66
C PRO A 2 1.08 25.76 3.29
N LEU A 3 0.51 25.89 4.49
CA LEU A 3 0.44 27.15 5.24
C LEU A 3 1.67 27.37 6.12
N ALA A 4 2.13 26.30 6.78
CA ALA A 4 3.31 26.32 7.64
C ALA A 4 3.89 24.89 7.79
N ILE A 5 5.15 24.80 8.20
CA ILE A 5 5.85 23.56 8.57
C ILE A 5 6.51 23.80 9.93
N HIS A 6 6.15 22.98 10.92
CA HIS A 6 6.75 23.04 12.26
C HIS A 6 7.79 21.94 12.40
N ILE A 7 9.04 22.31 12.63
CA ILE A 7 10.14 21.38 12.91
C ILE A 7 10.21 21.17 14.43
N LEU A 8 9.86 19.97 14.88
CA LEU A 8 9.72 19.68 16.31
C LEU A 8 11.06 19.77 17.07
N ASP A 9 12.15 19.31 16.46
CA ASP A 9 13.46 19.20 17.12
C ASP A 9 14.06 20.56 17.52
N ASN A 10 13.77 21.62 16.77
CA ASN A 10 14.26 22.97 17.03
C ASN A 10 13.15 24.00 17.36
N GLY A 11 11.88 23.58 17.32
CA GLY A 11 10.71 24.42 17.61
C GLY A 11 10.42 25.51 16.57
N LEU A 12 11.07 25.51 15.41
CA LEU A 12 10.89 26.54 14.40
C LEU A 12 9.67 26.24 13.51
N VAL A 13 8.87 27.28 13.27
CA VAL A 13 7.72 27.23 12.35
C VAL A 13 8.05 28.04 11.10
N TYR A 14 8.19 27.36 9.97
CA TYR A 14 8.44 27.97 8.67
C TYR A 14 7.14 28.16 7.89
N ASN A 15 7.08 29.16 7.02
CA ASN A 15 5.93 29.44 6.17
C ASN A 15 6.36 30.07 4.82
N PRO A 16 5.47 30.20 3.83
CA PRO A 16 5.81 30.74 2.52
C PRO A 16 6.33 32.19 2.47
N PHE A 17 6.27 32.94 3.57
CA PHE A 17 6.78 34.32 3.66
C PHE A 17 8.17 34.41 4.31
N ASP A 18 8.72 33.30 4.79
CA ASP A 18 10.13 33.25 5.21
C ASP A 18 11.06 33.32 3.99
N GLU A 19 12.36 33.50 4.23
CA GLU A 19 13.39 33.47 3.19
C GLU A 19 13.26 32.20 2.31
N GLU A 20 13.51 32.35 1.01
CA GLU A 20 13.28 31.26 0.04
C GLU A 20 14.06 29.98 0.41
N SER A 21 15.29 30.13 0.89
CA SER A 21 16.15 29.03 1.35
C SER A 21 15.60 28.34 2.60
N ASP A 22 15.12 29.10 3.58
CA ASP A 22 14.50 28.56 4.79
C ASP A 22 13.24 27.78 4.46
N TRP A 23 12.38 28.34 3.61
CA TRP A 23 11.15 27.68 3.20
C TRP A 23 11.40 26.43 2.34
N LEU A 24 12.41 26.48 1.46
CA LEU A 24 12.84 25.31 0.70
C LEU A 24 13.34 24.20 1.63
N LEU A 25 14.22 24.51 2.57
CA LEU A 25 14.77 23.53 3.51
C LEU A 25 13.66 22.90 4.37
N ALA A 26 12.70 23.70 4.86
CA ALA A 26 11.57 23.18 5.62
C ALA A 26 10.70 22.20 4.81
N LYS A 27 10.41 22.51 3.54
CA LYS A 27 9.69 21.59 2.64
C LYS A 27 10.50 20.31 2.38
N SER A 28 11.81 20.42 2.23
CA SER A 28 12.70 19.26 2.04
C SER A 28 12.78 18.38 3.28
N ALA A 29 12.78 18.97 4.48
CA ALA A 29 12.71 18.23 5.74
C ALA A 29 11.38 17.47 5.86
N LEU A 30 10.25 18.12 5.54
CA LEU A 30 8.95 17.48 5.49
C LEU A 30 8.93 16.32 4.47
N ASN A 31 9.48 16.54 3.27
CA ASN A 31 9.56 15.49 2.25
C ASN A 31 10.39 14.29 2.72
N ALA A 32 11.54 14.52 3.35
CA ALA A 32 12.37 13.46 3.89
C ALA A 32 11.64 12.68 5.00
N ALA A 33 10.97 13.38 5.92
CA ALA A 33 10.16 12.73 6.95
C ALA A 33 9.04 11.88 6.36
N VAL A 34 8.24 12.45 5.45
CA VAL A 34 7.12 11.77 4.78
C VAL A 34 7.59 10.54 4.01
N LEU A 35 8.70 10.64 3.28
CA LEU A 35 9.21 9.51 2.51
C LEU A 35 9.64 8.36 3.43
N ASN A 36 10.32 8.63 4.54
CA ASN A 36 10.69 7.57 5.49
C ASN A 36 9.46 6.93 6.16
N THR A 37 8.49 7.75 6.60
CA THR A 37 7.27 7.24 7.23
C THR A 37 6.40 6.46 6.25
N GLN A 38 6.22 6.97 5.02
CA GLN A 38 5.39 6.35 4.00
C GLN A 38 5.91 4.96 3.65
N GLU A 39 7.22 4.81 3.45
CA GLU A 39 7.79 3.50 3.10
C GLU A 39 7.59 2.48 4.23
N MET A 40 7.74 2.88 5.49
CA MET A 40 7.54 1.95 6.60
C MET A 40 6.05 1.68 6.86
N ASP A 41 5.18 2.67 6.69
CA ASP A 41 3.73 2.48 6.72
C ASP A 41 3.29 1.52 5.60
N HIS A 42 3.83 1.66 4.39
CA HIS A 42 3.57 0.70 3.31
C HIS A 42 3.95 -0.71 3.79
N PHE A 43 5.15 -0.87 4.32
CA PHE A 43 5.65 -2.17 4.74
C PHE A 43 4.78 -2.80 5.83
N VAL A 44 4.35 -2.03 6.84
CA VAL A 44 3.44 -2.50 7.89
C VAL A 44 2.07 -2.87 7.32
N TYR A 45 1.43 -1.95 6.59
CA TYR A 45 0.01 -2.04 6.27
C TYR A 45 -0.33 -2.84 5.00
N SER A 46 0.67 -3.29 4.23
CA SER A 46 0.47 -4.18 3.09
C SER A 46 1.29 -5.47 3.12
N HIS A 47 2.47 -5.52 3.77
CA HIS A 47 3.27 -6.74 3.88
C HIS A 47 3.09 -7.40 5.24
N LEU A 48 3.55 -6.75 6.31
CA LEU A 48 3.70 -7.37 7.63
C LEU A 48 2.37 -7.72 8.31
N ILE A 49 1.30 -6.95 8.06
CA ILE A 49 -0.03 -7.28 8.60
C ILE A 49 -0.65 -8.48 7.87
N LEU A 50 -0.43 -8.62 6.56
CA LEU A 50 -1.09 -9.64 5.74
C LEU A 50 -0.40 -11.00 5.85
N GLU A 51 0.93 -11.02 5.96
CA GLU A 51 1.69 -12.26 5.90
C GLU A 51 1.38 -13.27 7.02
N PRO A 52 1.36 -12.93 8.31
CA PRO A 52 1.00 -13.89 9.36
C PRO A 52 -0.44 -14.40 9.21
N ILE A 53 -1.37 -13.54 8.76
CA ILE A 53 -2.76 -13.94 8.47
C ILE A 53 -2.81 -14.91 7.29
N ARG A 54 -1.99 -14.70 6.26
CA ARG A 54 -1.84 -15.63 5.14
C ARG A 54 -1.18 -16.94 5.57
N VAL A 55 -0.22 -16.92 6.50
CA VAL A 55 0.36 -18.16 7.04
C VAL A 55 -0.73 -19.00 7.74
N ALA A 56 -1.56 -18.38 8.59
CA ALA A 56 -2.71 -19.05 9.20
C ALA A 56 -3.69 -19.57 8.13
N PHE A 57 -3.94 -18.79 7.08
CA PHE A 57 -4.79 -19.22 5.96
C PHE A 57 -4.26 -20.51 5.29
N LEU A 58 -2.97 -20.55 4.98
CA LEU A 58 -2.34 -21.72 4.33
C LEU A 58 -2.28 -22.95 5.25
N GLN A 59 -2.35 -22.76 6.57
CA GLN A 59 -2.39 -23.84 7.56
C GLN A 59 -3.81 -24.37 7.80
N SER A 60 -4.81 -23.51 7.67
CA SER A 60 -6.21 -23.79 8.03
C SER A 60 -7.11 -24.14 6.84
N ILE A 61 -6.81 -23.65 5.63
CA ILE A 61 -7.67 -23.79 4.44
C ILE A 61 -7.06 -24.77 3.43
N SER A 62 -7.82 -25.80 3.06
CA SER A 62 -7.44 -26.80 2.06
C SER A 62 -7.39 -26.21 0.65
N GLU A 63 -6.51 -26.73 -0.21
CA GLU A 63 -6.47 -26.35 -1.64
C GLU A 63 -7.80 -26.62 -2.38
N SER A 64 -8.61 -27.55 -1.86
CA SER A 64 -9.94 -27.85 -2.41
C SER A 64 -11.04 -26.88 -1.95
N HIS A 65 -10.75 -26.04 -0.95
CA HIS A 65 -11.72 -25.08 -0.41
C HIS A 65 -11.97 -23.94 -1.42
N PRO A 66 -13.22 -23.49 -1.61
CA PRO A 66 -13.57 -22.49 -2.62
C PRO A 66 -12.82 -21.16 -2.50
N ILE A 67 -12.43 -20.75 -1.29
CA ILE A 67 -11.69 -19.49 -1.09
C ILE A 67 -10.18 -19.62 -1.28
N TYR A 68 -9.63 -20.84 -1.34
CA TYR A 68 -8.17 -21.07 -1.39
C TYR A 68 -7.53 -20.40 -2.62
N HIS A 69 -7.96 -20.81 -3.81
CA HIS A 69 -7.39 -20.28 -5.06
C HIS A 69 -7.70 -18.80 -5.25
N LEU A 70 -8.83 -18.31 -4.74
CA LEU A 70 -9.18 -16.90 -4.79
C LEU A 70 -8.19 -16.06 -3.97
N MET A 71 -7.97 -16.41 -2.70
CA MET A 71 -7.08 -15.62 -1.84
C MET A 71 -5.62 -15.79 -2.24
N GLU A 72 -5.17 -17.01 -2.50
CA GLU A 72 -3.78 -17.24 -2.88
C GLU A 72 -3.42 -16.56 -4.22
N HIS A 73 -4.39 -16.39 -5.13
CA HIS A 73 -4.19 -15.61 -6.34
C HIS A 73 -3.76 -14.16 -6.07
N HIS A 74 -4.29 -13.52 -5.03
CA HIS A 74 -3.93 -12.15 -4.63
C HIS A 74 -2.76 -12.06 -3.64
N MET A 75 -2.46 -13.15 -2.93
CA MET A 75 -1.43 -13.19 -1.89
C MET A 75 -0.14 -13.86 -2.35
N ARG A 76 -0.09 -14.37 -3.58
CA ARG A 76 1.09 -14.98 -4.20
C ARG A 76 2.31 -14.06 -4.09
N GLY A 77 3.47 -14.65 -3.81
CA GLY A 77 4.75 -13.94 -3.77
C GLY A 77 4.98 -13.07 -2.53
N MET A 78 3.97 -12.84 -1.68
CA MET A 78 4.08 -12.01 -0.48
C MET A 78 5.25 -12.41 0.42
N PHE A 79 5.41 -13.71 0.71
CA PHE A 79 6.51 -14.21 1.55
C PHE A 79 7.90 -13.83 1.01
N SER A 80 8.08 -14.00 -0.31
CA SER A 80 9.35 -13.66 -0.97
C SER A 80 9.62 -12.15 -0.92
N ASN A 81 8.59 -11.32 -1.05
CA ASN A 81 8.73 -9.87 -1.01
C ASN A 81 9.04 -9.38 0.41
N THR A 82 8.34 -9.87 1.44
CA THR A 82 8.64 -9.47 2.82
C THR A 82 10.05 -9.89 3.23
N LEU A 83 10.43 -11.16 2.96
CA LEU A 83 11.77 -11.63 3.24
C LEU A 83 12.82 -10.84 2.45
N GLY A 84 12.53 -10.56 1.18
CA GLY A 84 13.34 -9.70 0.33
C GLY A 84 13.52 -8.30 0.93
N GLY A 85 12.44 -7.67 1.40
CA GLY A 85 12.48 -6.36 2.07
C GLY A 85 13.34 -6.39 3.33
N LEU A 86 13.15 -7.38 4.20
CA LEU A 86 13.92 -7.51 5.44
C LEU A 86 15.42 -7.68 5.20
N VAL A 87 15.81 -8.47 4.19
CA VAL A 87 17.22 -8.80 3.93
C VAL A 87 17.90 -7.81 2.98
N LEU A 88 17.24 -7.47 1.88
CA LEU A 88 17.82 -6.68 0.78
C LEU A 88 17.63 -5.17 0.98
N LEU A 89 16.62 -4.73 1.75
CA LEU A 89 16.39 -3.33 2.06
C LEU A 89 16.79 -3.01 3.50
N LEU A 90 16.24 -3.73 4.49
CA LEU A 90 16.44 -3.41 5.92
C LEU A 90 17.69 -4.07 6.54
N GLY A 91 18.65 -4.45 5.69
CA GLY A 91 19.96 -4.95 6.09
C GLY A 91 20.99 -3.84 6.30
N ASN A 92 22.08 -4.18 6.99
CA ASN A 92 23.22 -3.26 7.19
C ASN A 92 23.93 -2.95 5.86
N LYS A 93 24.21 -1.67 5.58
CA LYS A 93 24.90 -1.16 4.38
C LYS A 93 24.19 -1.45 3.06
N THR A 94 22.89 -1.77 3.09
CA THR A 94 22.08 -1.82 1.87
C THR A 94 21.93 -0.41 1.27
N PRO A 95 21.51 -0.29 0.01
CA PRO A 95 21.18 1.02 -0.56
C PRO A 95 20.21 1.83 0.31
N PHE A 96 19.17 1.19 0.87
CA PHE A 96 18.21 1.84 1.76
C PHE A 96 18.89 2.39 3.02
N ASP A 97 19.69 1.56 3.72
CA ASP A 97 20.41 1.94 4.94
C ASP A 97 21.36 3.13 4.71
N LEU A 98 21.92 3.23 3.50
CA LEU A 98 22.86 4.29 3.15
C LEU A 98 22.20 5.61 2.73
N VAL A 99 20.96 5.60 2.23
CA VAL A 99 20.34 6.79 1.61
C VAL A 99 19.16 7.36 2.41
N PHE A 100 18.41 6.52 3.12
CA PHE A 100 17.26 6.95 3.93
C PHE A 100 17.70 7.52 5.27
N GLY A 101 17.01 8.56 5.73
CA GLY A 101 17.37 9.29 6.94
C GLY A 101 17.26 8.44 8.21
N TRP A 102 16.36 7.45 8.22
CA TRP A 102 16.24 6.50 9.33
C TRP A 102 17.30 5.38 9.29
N GLY A 103 17.84 5.10 8.10
CA GLY A 103 18.57 3.87 7.81
C GLY A 103 17.76 2.61 8.15
N ALA A 104 18.39 1.45 8.04
CA ALA A 104 17.77 0.18 8.43
C ALA A 104 17.42 0.13 9.93
N PRO A 105 18.26 0.58 10.88
CA PRO A 105 17.93 0.52 12.30
C PRO A 105 16.74 1.39 12.70
N GLY A 106 16.58 2.57 12.11
CA GLY A 106 15.44 3.45 12.38
C GLY A 106 14.14 2.89 11.81
N ALA A 107 14.20 2.35 10.60
CA ALA A 107 13.10 1.61 9.98
C ALA A 107 12.64 0.45 10.87
N LEU A 108 13.54 -0.44 11.30
CA LEU A 108 13.19 -1.58 12.15
C LEU A 108 12.55 -1.17 13.48
N ARG A 109 13.04 -0.09 14.13
CA ARG A 109 12.41 0.45 15.35
C ARG A 109 10.99 0.98 15.10
N PHE A 110 10.75 1.59 13.94
CA PHE A 110 9.41 2.03 13.55
C PHE A 110 8.49 0.81 13.39
N LEU A 111 8.94 -0.21 12.65
CA LEU A 111 8.16 -1.45 12.45
C LEU A 111 7.81 -2.13 13.78
N GLU A 112 8.78 -2.26 14.69
CA GLU A 112 8.58 -2.84 16.03
C GLU A 112 7.52 -2.09 16.84
N LYS A 113 7.46 -0.76 16.70
CA LYS A 113 6.50 0.08 17.41
C LYS A 113 5.11 0.07 16.77
N GLU A 114 5.03 0.12 15.45
CA GLU A 114 3.78 0.33 14.73
C GLU A 114 3.02 -0.98 14.45
N LEU A 115 3.73 -2.09 14.15
CA LEU A 115 3.09 -3.36 13.79
C LEU A 115 2.11 -3.88 14.86
N PRO A 116 2.44 -3.93 16.18
CA PRO A 116 1.52 -4.43 17.19
C PRO A 116 0.21 -3.64 17.32
N ASN A 117 0.17 -2.43 16.76
CA ASN A 117 -0.98 -1.53 16.82
C ASN A 117 -1.67 -1.38 15.46
N ALA A 118 -1.28 -2.16 14.45
CA ALA A 118 -1.79 -2.03 13.09
C ALA A 118 -3.19 -2.65 12.95
N PRO A 119 -4.24 -1.85 12.62
CA PRO A 119 -5.59 -2.39 12.58
C PRO A 119 -5.98 -2.92 11.19
N MET A 120 -6.74 -4.01 11.14
CA MET A 120 -7.42 -4.56 9.95
C MET A 120 -8.75 -3.84 9.65
N VAL A 121 -8.81 -2.52 9.87
CA VAL A 121 -9.97 -1.69 9.54
C VAL A 121 -10.17 -1.55 8.03
N THR A 122 -11.42 -1.38 7.63
CA THR A 122 -11.88 -1.16 6.26
C THR A 122 -11.44 0.19 5.70
N LEU A 123 -11.57 0.39 4.38
CA LEU A 123 -11.33 1.68 3.75
C LEU A 123 -12.22 2.78 4.36
N GLY A 124 -13.52 2.50 4.56
CA GLY A 124 -14.48 3.47 5.08
C GLY A 124 -14.17 3.92 6.51
N GLU A 125 -13.82 2.99 7.39
CA GLU A 125 -13.38 3.30 8.75
C GLU A 125 -12.10 4.15 8.74
N ARG A 126 -11.12 3.79 7.90
CA ARG A 126 -9.88 4.56 7.78
C ARG A 126 -10.11 5.98 7.27
N LEU A 127 -10.98 6.16 6.26
CA LEU A 127 -11.35 7.49 5.77
C LEU A 127 -12.05 8.33 6.86
N THR A 128 -12.85 7.70 7.70
CA THR A 128 -13.52 8.35 8.85
C THR A 128 -12.51 8.77 9.91
N GLN A 129 -11.65 7.85 10.35
CA GLN A 129 -10.61 8.11 11.35
C GLN A 129 -9.66 9.23 10.94
N GLN A 130 -9.40 9.36 9.64
CA GLN A 130 -8.50 10.37 9.08
C GLN A 130 -9.21 11.66 8.64
N GLY A 131 -10.55 11.71 8.70
CA GLY A 131 -11.32 12.90 8.28
C GLY A 131 -11.23 13.22 6.78
N LEU A 132 -11.17 12.19 5.93
CA LEU A 132 -10.85 12.34 4.49
C LEU A 132 -12.09 12.35 3.56
N TRP A 133 -13.29 12.15 4.10
CA TRP A 133 -14.53 12.05 3.31
C TRP A 133 -14.86 13.31 2.51
N ASP A 134 -14.67 14.49 3.09
CA ASP A 134 -15.16 15.73 2.50
C ASP A 134 -14.09 16.54 1.76
N ILE A 135 -12.89 15.97 1.57
CA ILE A 135 -11.81 16.66 0.85
C ILE A 135 -12.18 16.77 -0.65
N PRO A 136 -12.27 17.99 -1.20
CA PRO A 136 -12.63 18.16 -2.61
C PRO A 136 -11.49 17.72 -3.52
N ASN A 137 -11.84 17.18 -4.69
CA ASN A 137 -10.89 16.74 -5.72
C ASN A 137 -9.88 15.69 -5.24
N PHE A 138 -10.26 14.85 -4.26
CA PHE A 138 -9.38 13.82 -3.72
C PHE A 138 -9.46 12.52 -4.54
N LYS A 139 -8.86 12.54 -5.73
CA LYS A 139 -8.93 11.45 -6.72
C LYS A 139 -8.51 10.08 -6.17
N PHE A 140 -7.51 10.02 -5.29
CA PHE A 140 -7.09 8.77 -4.65
C PHE A 140 -8.22 8.11 -3.86
N ARG A 141 -8.93 8.88 -3.01
CA ARG A 141 -10.10 8.38 -2.27
C ARG A 141 -11.17 7.90 -3.23
N ASP A 142 -11.51 8.73 -4.22
CA ASP A 142 -12.60 8.45 -5.14
C ASP A 142 -12.35 7.16 -5.94
N ASP A 143 -11.13 6.97 -6.44
CA ASP A 143 -10.72 5.75 -7.15
C ASP A 143 -10.67 4.54 -6.20
N CYS A 144 -10.19 4.71 -4.95
CA CYS A 144 -10.19 3.63 -3.95
C CYS A 144 -11.60 3.14 -3.61
N LEU A 145 -12.57 4.05 -3.49
CA LEU A 145 -13.96 3.70 -3.18
C LEU A 145 -14.58 2.88 -4.31
N VAL A 146 -14.38 3.30 -5.57
CA VAL A 146 -14.87 2.57 -6.74
C VAL A 146 -14.25 1.16 -6.83
N MET A 147 -12.95 1.03 -6.54
CA MET A 147 -12.27 -0.27 -6.51
C MET A 147 -12.77 -1.14 -5.36
N TRP A 148 -12.96 -0.57 -4.17
CA TRP A 148 -13.51 -1.27 -3.01
C TRP A 148 -14.90 -1.84 -3.30
N ASP A 149 -15.81 -1.03 -3.85
CA ASP A 149 -17.17 -1.47 -4.20
C ASP A 149 -17.15 -2.60 -5.25
N ALA A 150 -16.22 -2.55 -6.20
CA ALA A 150 -16.06 -3.60 -7.21
C ALA A 150 -15.55 -4.92 -6.61
N PHE A 151 -14.64 -4.86 -5.63
CA PHE A 151 -14.24 -6.03 -4.87
C PHE A 151 -15.38 -6.55 -3.99
N ASP A 152 -16.05 -5.68 -3.22
CA ASP A 152 -17.17 -6.07 -2.36
C ASP A 152 -18.27 -6.79 -3.15
N THR A 153 -18.64 -6.26 -4.31
CA THR A 153 -19.62 -6.90 -5.21
C THR A 153 -19.15 -8.28 -5.67
N PHE A 154 -17.89 -8.39 -6.12
CA PHE A 154 -17.36 -9.66 -6.62
C PHE A 154 -17.28 -10.73 -5.51
N PHE A 155 -16.78 -10.37 -4.33
CA PHE A 155 -16.68 -11.30 -3.21
C PHE A 155 -18.07 -11.67 -2.66
N THR A 156 -19.03 -10.74 -2.65
CA THR A 156 -20.44 -11.05 -2.32
C THR A 156 -21.00 -12.11 -3.27
N ASP A 157 -20.91 -11.88 -4.58
CA ASP A 157 -21.43 -12.80 -5.59
C ASP A 157 -20.72 -14.17 -5.50
N TYR A 158 -19.40 -14.18 -5.33
CA TYR A 158 -18.59 -15.40 -5.28
C TYR A 158 -18.88 -16.24 -4.03
N LEU A 159 -18.90 -15.62 -2.84
CA LEU A 159 -19.19 -16.32 -1.59
C LEU A 159 -20.64 -16.81 -1.56
N GLY A 160 -21.57 -16.10 -2.19
CA GLY A 160 -22.97 -16.52 -2.33
C GLY A 160 -23.18 -17.81 -3.13
N LEU A 161 -22.17 -18.29 -3.87
CA LEU A 161 -22.21 -19.63 -4.49
C LEU A 161 -22.08 -20.77 -3.47
N TYR A 162 -21.47 -20.50 -2.32
CA TYR A 162 -21.02 -21.52 -1.36
C TYR A 162 -21.67 -21.38 0.02
N TYR A 163 -21.92 -20.15 0.48
CA TYR A 163 -22.61 -19.86 1.74
C TYR A 163 -24.03 -19.37 1.43
N ILE A 164 -24.97 -20.31 1.29
CA ILE A 164 -26.35 -20.04 0.89
C ILE A 164 -27.20 -19.73 2.12
N GLU A 165 -27.07 -20.56 3.15
CA GLU A 165 -27.77 -20.41 4.40
C GLU A 165 -26.87 -19.68 5.41
N PRO A 166 -27.42 -18.83 6.31
CA PRO A 166 -26.63 -18.13 7.33
C PRO A 166 -25.81 -19.06 8.23
N THR A 167 -26.21 -20.33 8.35
CA THR A 167 -25.51 -21.34 9.15
C THR A 167 -24.31 -21.97 8.45
N ASP A 168 -24.19 -21.86 7.12
CA ASP A 168 -23.12 -22.53 6.37
C ASP A 168 -21.73 -22.08 6.85
N ILE A 169 -21.56 -20.78 7.10
CA ILE A 169 -20.30 -20.22 7.63
C ILE A 169 -19.96 -20.72 9.03
N LEU A 170 -20.98 -21.01 9.86
CA LEU A 170 -20.79 -21.48 11.23
C LEU A 170 -20.28 -22.92 11.28
N PHE A 171 -20.60 -23.72 10.25
CA PHE A 171 -20.18 -25.12 10.13
C PHE A 171 -18.96 -25.32 9.23
N ASP A 172 -18.44 -24.24 8.65
CA ASP A 172 -17.18 -24.27 7.91
C ASP A 172 -15.98 -24.29 8.86
N HIS A 173 -15.58 -25.50 9.26
CA HIS A 173 -14.48 -25.69 10.20
C HIS A 173 -13.14 -25.15 9.70
N GLU A 174 -12.89 -25.12 8.39
CA GLU A 174 -11.64 -24.59 7.84
C GLU A 174 -11.57 -23.07 8.04
N VAL A 175 -12.64 -22.35 7.69
CA VAL A 175 -12.73 -20.90 7.89
C VAL A 175 -12.75 -20.51 9.36
N GLN A 176 -13.44 -21.27 10.22
CA GLN A 176 -13.43 -21.01 11.67
C GLN A 176 -12.04 -21.26 12.28
N ASN A 177 -11.32 -22.30 11.82
CA ASN A 177 -9.95 -22.54 12.25
C ASN A 177 -9.01 -21.42 11.80
N TRP A 178 -9.17 -20.94 10.55
CA TRP A 178 -8.40 -19.80 10.06
C TRP A 178 -8.61 -18.56 10.93
N ALA A 179 -9.86 -18.27 11.31
CA ALA A 179 -10.17 -17.16 12.22
C ALA A 179 -9.49 -17.30 13.58
N ALA A 180 -9.57 -18.50 14.18
CA ALA A 180 -8.98 -18.79 15.47
C ALA A 180 -7.44 -18.69 15.46
N GLU A 181 -6.78 -19.13 14.37
CA GLU A 181 -5.33 -19.03 14.22
C GLU A 181 -4.88 -17.58 13.94
N ALA A 182 -5.58 -16.87 13.06
CA ALA A 182 -5.21 -15.52 12.64
C ALA A 182 -5.45 -14.46 13.74
N CYS A 183 -6.47 -14.61 14.60
CA CYS A 183 -6.76 -13.60 15.62
C CYS A 183 -5.68 -13.51 16.72
N ILE A 184 -4.81 -14.51 16.85
CA ILE A 184 -3.65 -14.51 17.78
C ILE A 184 -2.70 -13.35 17.49
N TYR A 185 -2.65 -12.87 16.23
CA TYR A 185 -1.78 -11.76 15.83
C TYR A 185 -2.31 -10.37 16.22
N GLN A 186 -3.54 -10.27 16.76
CA GLN A 186 -4.09 -9.05 17.39
C GLN A 186 -4.16 -7.81 16.46
N PHE A 187 -4.38 -8.01 15.16
CA PHE A 187 -4.57 -6.92 14.19
C PHE A 187 -6.05 -6.53 13.99
N ASP A 188 -6.88 -6.61 15.05
CA ASP A 188 -8.35 -6.54 14.96
C ASP A 188 -8.97 -7.63 14.06
N PHE A 189 -8.27 -8.73 13.83
CA PHE A 189 -8.79 -9.87 13.06
C PHE A 189 -9.80 -10.67 13.93
N PRO A 190 -10.98 -11.03 13.40
CA PRO A 190 -12.00 -11.74 14.18
C PRO A 190 -11.54 -13.15 14.56
N CYS A 191 -11.84 -13.59 15.79
CA CYS A 191 -11.53 -14.97 16.22
C CYS A 191 -12.53 -16.02 15.74
N ALA A 192 -13.65 -15.60 15.14
CA ALA A 192 -14.65 -16.45 14.52
C ALA A 192 -15.45 -15.62 13.51
N PHE A 193 -15.98 -16.29 12.49
CA PHE A 193 -16.90 -15.66 11.54
C PHE A 193 -18.33 -16.10 11.86
N GLU A 194 -19.17 -15.15 12.28
CA GLU A 194 -20.60 -15.39 12.55
C GLU A 194 -21.44 -15.26 11.29
N THR A 195 -20.94 -14.52 10.29
CA THR A 195 -21.64 -14.28 9.01
C THR A 195 -20.67 -14.35 7.84
N ALA A 196 -21.18 -14.73 6.67
CA ALA A 196 -20.40 -14.68 5.42
C ALA A 196 -19.98 -13.24 5.06
N ASP A 197 -20.73 -12.23 5.50
CA ASP A 197 -20.37 -10.82 5.31
C ASP A 197 -19.10 -10.42 6.09
N GLN A 198 -18.89 -10.95 7.30
CA GLN A 198 -17.65 -10.71 8.04
C GLN A 198 -16.44 -11.35 7.32
N LEU A 199 -16.61 -12.57 6.78
CA LEU A 199 -15.58 -13.24 5.97
C LEU A 199 -15.26 -12.40 4.72
N LYS A 200 -16.30 -11.98 4.00
CA LYS A 200 -16.20 -11.12 2.81
C LYS A 200 -15.42 -9.84 3.13
N GLU A 201 -15.78 -9.13 4.19
CA GLU A 201 -15.15 -7.86 4.55
C GLU A 201 -13.64 -8.03 4.78
N ILE A 202 -13.24 -9.08 5.50
CA ILE A 202 -11.83 -9.42 5.69
C ILE A 202 -11.14 -9.72 4.36
N MET A 203 -11.75 -10.56 3.51
CA MET A 203 -11.15 -10.94 2.22
C MET A 203 -10.99 -9.72 1.30
N VAL A 204 -12.01 -8.87 1.20
CA VAL A 204 -11.98 -7.61 0.44
C VAL A 204 -10.89 -6.69 0.97
N ASN A 205 -10.78 -6.54 2.30
CA ASN A 205 -9.77 -5.71 2.93
C ASN A 205 -8.35 -6.18 2.62
N MET A 206 -8.10 -7.49 2.74
CA MET A 206 -6.82 -8.10 2.40
C MET A 206 -6.47 -7.88 0.93
N VAL A 207 -7.40 -8.12 0.00
CA VAL A 207 -7.17 -7.90 -1.44
C VAL A 207 -6.95 -6.43 -1.76
N PHE A 208 -7.74 -5.52 -1.16
CA PHE A 208 -7.53 -4.09 -1.31
C PHE A 208 -6.13 -3.67 -0.83
N ARG A 209 -5.65 -4.25 0.27
CA ARG A 209 -4.30 -3.97 0.78
C ARG A 209 -3.21 -4.52 -0.13
N ALA A 210 -3.35 -5.75 -0.59
CA ALA A 210 -2.39 -6.41 -1.46
C ALA A 210 -2.27 -5.75 -2.84
N THR A 211 -3.35 -5.13 -3.31
CA THR A 211 -3.44 -4.55 -4.65
C THR A 211 -3.38 -3.02 -4.60
N ILE A 212 -4.45 -2.36 -4.18
CA ILE A 212 -4.57 -0.90 -4.22
C ILE A 212 -3.59 -0.24 -3.26
N LYS A 213 -3.60 -0.64 -1.99
CA LYS A 213 -2.79 0.01 -0.95
C LYS A 213 -1.30 -0.12 -1.25
N HIS A 214 -0.86 -1.36 -1.48
CA HIS A 214 0.51 -1.68 -1.83
C HIS A 214 0.98 -0.84 -3.03
N HIS A 215 0.26 -0.92 -4.16
CA HIS A 215 0.70 -0.28 -5.40
C HIS A 215 0.53 1.24 -5.39
N SER A 216 -0.42 1.79 -4.64
CA SER A 216 -0.52 3.25 -4.48
C SER A 216 0.71 3.89 -3.83
N TRP A 217 1.50 3.08 -3.13
CA TRP A 217 2.70 3.51 -2.41
C TRP A 217 4.01 2.96 -3.00
N ASN A 218 3.94 1.88 -3.77
CA ASN A 218 5.11 1.18 -4.29
C ASN A 218 5.17 1.10 -5.82
N SER A 219 4.04 1.25 -6.53
CA SER A 219 4.00 1.26 -8.00
C SER A 219 4.14 2.66 -8.58
N ASP A 220 4.46 2.74 -9.87
CA ASP A 220 4.66 4.00 -10.60
C ASP A 220 5.70 4.91 -9.95
N VAL A 221 6.82 4.33 -9.49
CA VAL A 221 8.01 5.04 -9.05
C VAL A 221 8.55 5.89 -10.20
N THR A 222 8.07 7.13 -10.28
CA THR A 222 8.44 8.06 -11.35
C THR A 222 9.79 8.70 -11.08
N TRP A 223 10.39 9.31 -12.11
CA TRP A 223 11.63 10.08 -11.99
C TRP A 223 11.58 11.18 -10.92
N HIS A 224 10.38 11.62 -10.50
CA HIS A 224 10.23 12.64 -9.46
C HIS A 224 10.81 12.22 -8.11
N ILE A 225 10.70 10.94 -7.72
CA ILE A 225 11.20 10.48 -6.42
C ILE A 225 12.74 10.48 -6.35
N SER A 226 13.39 10.38 -7.52
CA SER A 226 14.84 10.39 -7.70
C SER A 226 15.36 11.72 -8.29
N ALA A 227 14.50 12.75 -8.34
CA ALA A 227 14.84 14.09 -8.82
C ALA A 227 15.60 14.90 -7.76
N TYR A 228 16.81 14.45 -7.42
CA TYR A 228 17.71 15.20 -6.54
C TYR A 228 18.00 16.60 -7.13
N PRO A 229 17.97 17.66 -6.31
CA PRO A 229 17.87 17.68 -4.85
C PRO A 229 16.44 17.91 -4.31
N PHE A 230 15.40 17.82 -5.15
CA PHE A 230 14.04 18.20 -4.79
C PHE A 230 13.23 17.09 -4.13
N SER A 231 13.61 15.83 -4.34
CA SER A 231 13.11 14.67 -3.60
C SER A 231 14.27 14.04 -2.83
N LEU A 232 14.25 14.16 -1.50
CA LEU A 232 15.33 13.73 -0.62
C LEU A 232 14.79 12.71 0.38
N PRO A 233 15.34 11.48 0.46
CA PRO A 233 15.03 10.53 1.52
C PRO A 233 15.81 10.82 2.82
N SER A 234 16.74 11.78 2.81
CA SER A 234 17.47 12.22 4.00
C SER A 234 17.99 13.66 3.85
N LEU A 235 18.21 14.31 4.99
CA LEU A 235 19.01 15.53 5.10
C LEU A 235 20.32 15.20 5.82
N ASN A 236 21.47 15.55 5.23
CA ASN A 236 22.79 15.13 5.70
C ASN A 236 23.47 16.15 6.62
N HIS A 237 22.74 17.19 7.01
CA HIS A 237 23.17 18.19 8.00
C HIS A 237 22.03 18.47 8.99
N PRO A 238 22.35 18.79 10.26
CA PRO A 238 21.35 19.24 11.22
C PRO A 238 20.63 20.49 10.72
N LEU A 239 19.31 20.55 10.93
CA LEU A 239 18.53 21.74 10.59
C LEU A 239 18.99 22.95 11.43
N PRO A 240 18.96 24.18 10.88
CA PRO A 240 19.32 25.39 11.60
C PRO A 240 18.48 25.59 12.86
N THR A 241 19.04 26.22 13.88
CA THR A 241 18.33 26.58 15.12
C THR A 241 17.76 28.00 15.11
N SER A 242 17.94 28.73 13.99
CA SER A 242 17.33 30.05 13.75
C SER A 242 17.04 30.22 12.26
N LYS A 243 16.14 31.16 11.92
CA LYS A 243 15.81 31.55 10.55
C LYS A 243 16.78 32.59 10.01
N GLY A 244 16.77 32.80 8.70
CA GLY A 244 17.59 33.79 8.00
C GLY A 244 19.08 33.42 7.98
N THR A 245 19.39 32.16 8.24
CA THR A 245 20.76 31.67 8.14
C THR A 245 21.14 31.54 6.67
N ASN A 246 22.33 32.01 6.30
CA ASN A 246 22.85 31.83 4.95
C ASN A 246 23.27 30.36 4.76
N ILE A 247 22.32 29.53 4.34
CA ILE A 247 22.50 28.09 4.11
C ILE A 247 22.68 27.82 2.62
N ASP A 248 23.67 27.01 2.24
CA ASP A 248 23.67 26.36 0.94
C ASP A 248 22.81 25.10 1.04
N PHE A 249 21.70 25.06 0.30
CA PHE A 249 20.82 23.89 0.26
C PHE A 249 21.57 22.61 -0.18
N MET A 250 22.61 22.76 -1.01
CA MET A 250 23.43 21.64 -1.48
C MET A 250 24.25 20.99 -0.38
N ASP A 251 24.44 21.63 0.78
CA ASP A 251 25.08 20.97 1.92
C ASP A 251 24.15 19.89 2.52
N TYR A 252 22.83 20.06 2.46
CA TYR A 252 21.87 19.15 3.09
C TYR A 252 21.55 17.90 2.27
N VAL A 253 21.88 17.88 0.98
CA VAL A 253 21.50 16.78 0.08
C VAL A 253 22.40 15.56 0.28
N ILE A 254 21.95 14.41 -0.24
CA ILE A 254 22.72 13.16 -0.17
C ILE A 254 24.10 13.32 -0.83
N PRO A 255 25.18 12.84 -0.19
CA PRO A 255 26.52 12.87 -0.75
C PRO A 255 26.57 12.30 -2.17
N ASN A 256 27.33 12.94 -3.06
CA ASN A 256 27.43 12.53 -4.47
C ASN A 256 27.70 11.02 -4.66
N LYS A 257 28.59 10.45 -3.83
CA LYS A 257 28.94 9.02 -3.88
C LYS A 257 27.79 8.06 -3.55
N LEU A 258 26.72 8.56 -2.91
CA LEU A 258 25.56 7.77 -2.50
C LEU A 258 24.35 7.92 -3.44
N ARG A 259 24.34 8.94 -4.31
CA ARG A 259 23.20 9.23 -5.19
C ARG A 259 22.87 8.07 -6.13
N SER A 260 23.87 7.37 -6.65
CA SER A 260 23.66 6.20 -7.52
C SER A 260 22.96 5.04 -6.80
N PHE A 261 23.22 4.84 -5.49
CA PHE A 261 22.50 3.84 -4.70
C PHE A 261 21.02 4.20 -4.57
N GLY A 262 20.71 5.49 -4.34
CA GLY A 262 19.32 5.95 -4.25
C GLY A 262 18.59 5.83 -5.60
N VAL A 263 19.20 6.27 -6.70
CA VAL A 263 18.62 6.11 -8.04
C VAL A 263 18.41 4.62 -8.38
N GLY A 264 19.40 3.77 -8.10
CA GLY A 264 19.30 2.33 -8.32
C GLY A 264 18.18 1.69 -7.50
N LEU A 265 18.08 2.05 -6.21
CA LEU A 265 17.01 1.56 -5.34
C LEU A 265 15.62 1.90 -5.86
N PHE A 266 15.37 3.15 -6.25
CA PHE A 266 14.07 3.53 -6.82
C PHE A 266 13.81 2.88 -8.19
N ALA A 267 14.85 2.67 -9.00
CA ALA A 267 14.72 1.96 -10.27
C ALA A 267 14.34 0.48 -10.06
N GLU A 268 14.81 -0.17 -8.98
CA GLU A 268 14.45 -1.54 -8.65
C GLU A 268 12.95 -1.70 -8.39
N PHE A 269 12.27 -0.69 -7.84
CA PHE A 269 10.82 -0.68 -7.63
C PHE A 269 10.02 -0.41 -8.92
N TYR A 270 10.66 0.12 -9.96
CA TYR A 270 10.05 0.36 -11.28
C TYR A 270 10.17 -0.88 -12.19
N ARG A 271 9.57 -2.01 -11.79
CA ARG A 271 9.59 -3.25 -12.61
C ARG A 271 8.40 -3.31 -13.56
N PRO A 272 8.62 -3.43 -14.88
CA PRO A 272 7.52 -3.56 -15.82
C PRO A 272 6.76 -4.86 -15.59
N MET A 273 5.43 -4.79 -15.64
CA MET A 273 4.60 -5.98 -15.77
C MET A 273 4.70 -6.46 -17.23
N ASN A 274 5.34 -7.61 -17.43
CA ASN A 274 5.57 -8.17 -18.75
C ASN A 274 4.46 -9.14 -19.20
N ASP A 275 3.50 -9.43 -18.33
CA ASP A 275 2.37 -10.31 -18.57
C ASP A 275 1.06 -9.53 -18.33
N PRO A 276 0.16 -9.42 -19.31
CA PRO A 276 -1.12 -8.70 -19.15
C PRO A 276 -1.98 -9.26 -18.01
N TYR A 277 -1.89 -10.57 -17.74
CA TYR A 277 -2.63 -11.22 -16.65
C TYR A 277 -2.13 -10.85 -15.25
N MET A 278 -1.03 -10.09 -15.14
CA MET A 278 -0.57 -9.54 -13.86
C MET A 278 -1.44 -8.40 -13.36
N THR A 279 -2.23 -7.75 -14.22
CA THR A 279 -3.00 -6.55 -13.87
C THR A 279 -4.37 -6.89 -13.26
N LEU A 280 -4.97 -5.95 -12.53
CA LEU A 280 -6.35 -6.07 -12.05
C LEU A 280 -7.36 -6.12 -13.19
N LEU A 281 -7.05 -5.50 -14.34
CA LEU A 281 -7.90 -5.54 -15.52
C LEU A 281 -8.17 -6.97 -16.00
N ASP A 282 -7.17 -7.85 -15.85
CA ASP A 282 -7.14 -9.19 -16.42
C ASP A 282 -6.95 -10.30 -15.36
N SER A 283 -7.08 -9.95 -14.07
CA SER A 283 -6.70 -10.78 -12.91
C SER A 283 -7.19 -12.22 -12.99
N TYR A 284 -8.48 -12.40 -13.30
CA TYR A 284 -9.13 -13.71 -13.28
C TYR A 284 -9.24 -14.41 -14.64
N LYS A 285 -8.64 -13.86 -15.72
CA LYS A 285 -8.73 -14.50 -17.05
C LYS A 285 -8.07 -15.88 -17.12
N ASN A 286 -7.07 -16.12 -16.29
CA ASN A 286 -6.28 -17.36 -16.27
C ASN A 286 -6.34 -18.10 -14.92
N VAL A 287 -7.36 -17.84 -14.11
CA VAL A 287 -7.54 -18.47 -12.80
C VAL A 287 -8.78 -19.34 -12.83
N ASN A 288 -8.67 -20.56 -12.31
CA ASN A 288 -9.82 -21.43 -12.13
C ASN A 288 -10.37 -21.27 -10.70
N LEU A 289 -11.52 -20.60 -10.58
CA LEU A 289 -12.24 -20.41 -9.32
C LEU A 289 -13.46 -21.35 -9.20
N GLY A 290 -13.43 -22.49 -9.90
CA GLY A 290 -14.51 -23.46 -9.92
C GLY A 290 -15.56 -23.19 -11.00
N GLN A 291 -16.30 -24.24 -11.36
CA GLN A 291 -17.15 -24.26 -12.56
C GLN A 291 -18.32 -23.26 -12.52
N LEU A 292 -18.77 -22.87 -11.33
CA LEU A 292 -19.90 -21.95 -11.15
C LEU A 292 -19.49 -20.46 -11.19
N SER A 293 -18.20 -20.16 -11.11
CA SER A 293 -17.69 -18.78 -10.98
C SER A 293 -17.69 -17.98 -12.29
N GLY A 294 -17.85 -18.64 -13.45
CA GLY A 294 -17.69 -18.03 -14.78
C GLY A 294 -18.46 -16.71 -14.98
N PRO A 295 -19.78 -16.66 -14.75
CA PRO A 295 -20.55 -15.42 -14.90
C PRO A 295 -20.12 -14.30 -13.93
N ILE A 296 -19.70 -14.65 -12.73
CA ILE A 296 -19.25 -13.70 -11.70
C ILE A 296 -17.90 -13.09 -12.09
N VAL A 297 -16.99 -13.93 -12.59
CA VAL A 297 -15.69 -13.52 -13.14
C VAL A 297 -15.89 -12.62 -14.35
N GLU A 298 -16.77 -12.98 -15.28
CA GLU A 298 -17.06 -12.15 -16.47
C GLU A 298 -17.59 -10.76 -16.07
N LYS A 299 -18.55 -10.71 -15.13
CA LYS A 299 -19.08 -9.46 -14.57
C LYS A 299 -17.96 -8.62 -13.93
N HIS A 300 -17.07 -9.22 -13.15
CA HIS A 300 -15.97 -8.49 -12.52
C HIS A 300 -14.96 -7.94 -13.54
N LEU A 301 -14.58 -8.72 -14.55
CA LEU A 301 -13.67 -8.27 -15.60
C LEU A 301 -14.27 -7.10 -16.41
N LEU A 302 -15.58 -7.14 -16.69
CA LEU A 302 -16.30 -6.01 -17.31
C LEU A 302 -16.30 -4.77 -16.40
N ASN A 303 -16.51 -4.94 -15.10
CA ASN A 303 -16.42 -3.84 -14.14
C ASN A 303 -15.01 -3.21 -14.13
N MET A 304 -13.95 -4.03 -14.12
CA MET A 304 -12.58 -3.53 -14.20
C MET A 304 -12.30 -2.76 -15.49
N GLN A 305 -12.81 -3.23 -16.64
CA GLN A 305 -12.73 -2.50 -17.91
C GLN A 305 -13.43 -1.15 -17.86
N GLN A 306 -14.62 -1.10 -17.26
CA GLN A 306 -15.38 0.14 -17.13
C GLN A 306 -14.67 1.14 -16.22
N ILE A 307 -14.11 0.68 -15.09
CA ILE A 307 -13.33 1.55 -14.18
C ILE A 307 -12.09 2.09 -14.90
N ASP A 308 -11.38 1.25 -15.63
CA ASP A 308 -10.19 1.64 -16.39
C ASP A 308 -10.51 2.73 -17.43
N ALA A 309 -11.58 2.54 -18.21
CA ALA A 309 -12.05 3.50 -19.20
C ALA A 309 -12.53 4.82 -18.56
N ASN A 310 -13.24 4.74 -17.44
CA ASN A 310 -13.71 5.93 -16.73
C ASN A 310 -12.55 6.80 -16.23
N ILE A 311 -11.46 6.20 -15.76
CA ILE A 311 -10.25 6.94 -15.35
C ILE A 311 -9.61 7.61 -16.58
N ASP A 312 -9.52 6.92 -17.72
CA ASP A 312 -9.00 7.53 -18.95
C ASP A 312 -9.84 8.72 -19.43
N ASP A 313 -11.17 8.60 -19.39
CA ASP A 313 -12.08 9.67 -19.77
C ASP A 313 -11.96 10.88 -18.82
N ARG A 314 -11.92 10.64 -17.51
CA ARG A 314 -11.75 11.68 -16.48
C ARG A 314 -10.42 12.42 -16.65
N GLU A 315 -9.36 11.70 -16.99
CA GLU A 315 -8.01 12.26 -17.06
C GLU A 315 -7.61 12.78 -18.44
N ARG A 316 -8.47 12.59 -19.45
CA ARG A 316 -8.21 13.02 -20.82
C ARG A 316 -7.96 14.53 -20.89
N GLY A 317 -6.81 14.91 -21.47
CA GLY A 317 -6.43 16.31 -21.65
C GLY A 317 -5.86 16.99 -20.39
N ASN A 318 -5.81 16.30 -19.24
CA ASN A 318 -5.11 16.83 -18.06
C ASN A 318 -3.60 16.88 -18.32
N LYS A 319 -2.96 18.00 -17.96
CA LYS A 319 -1.48 18.16 -18.10
C LYS A 319 -0.69 17.17 -17.24
N LYS A 320 -1.27 16.72 -16.14
CA LYS A 320 -0.71 15.73 -15.21
C LYS A 320 -1.83 14.76 -14.82
N PRO A 321 -2.08 13.72 -15.62
CA PRO A 321 -3.20 12.82 -15.39
C PRO A 321 -2.94 11.94 -14.16
N TYR A 322 -3.98 11.69 -13.36
CA TYR A 322 -3.95 10.77 -12.23
C TYR A 322 -4.36 9.37 -12.68
N LEU A 323 -3.37 8.55 -13.03
CA LEU A 323 -3.57 7.20 -13.61
C LEU A 323 -3.06 6.07 -12.70
N PHE A 324 -2.66 6.41 -11.47
CA PHE A 324 -2.00 5.48 -10.54
C PHE A 324 -2.88 4.29 -10.16
N LEU A 325 -4.20 4.50 -10.09
CA LEU A 325 -5.15 3.46 -9.70
C LEU A 325 -5.92 2.85 -10.89
N LYS A 326 -5.38 2.98 -12.10
CA LYS A 326 -5.95 2.31 -13.27
C LYS A 326 -5.84 0.78 -13.14
N PRO A 327 -6.93 0.00 -13.29
CA PRO A 327 -6.87 -1.46 -13.27
C PRO A 327 -5.83 -2.07 -14.22
N SER A 328 -5.61 -1.48 -15.39
CA SER A 328 -4.57 -1.89 -16.36
C SER A 328 -3.14 -1.65 -15.91
N ARG A 329 -2.93 -0.89 -14.84
CA ARG A 329 -1.60 -0.53 -14.30
C ARG A 329 -1.33 -1.08 -12.91
N LEU A 330 -2.35 -1.65 -12.28
CA LEU A 330 -2.27 -2.18 -10.94
C LEU A 330 -2.11 -3.69 -10.98
N PRO A 331 -1.04 -4.24 -10.41
CA PRO A 331 -0.94 -5.68 -10.23
C PRO A 331 -2.06 -6.23 -9.33
N HIS A 332 -2.56 -7.43 -9.63
CA HIS A 332 -3.61 -8.09 -8.84
C HIS A 332 -3.09 -8.78 -7.57
N TYR A 333 -1.80 -8.66 -7.24
CA TYR A 333 -1.19 -9.21 -6.04
C TYR A 333 -0.10 -8.27 -5.54
N VAL A 334 0.53 -8.59 -4.41
CA VAL A 334 1.72 -7.87 -3.92
C VAL A 334 2.88 -8.09 -4.90
N TRP A 335 2.97 -7.24 -5.91
CA TRP A 335 4.04 -7.24 -6.89
C TRP A 335 5.11 -6.24 -6.48
N ILE A 336 6.33 -6.77 -6.29
CA ILE A 336 7.56 -6.12 -5.81
C ILE A 336 7.52 -5.58 -4.38
#